data_AF-A0A2N2SKM1-F1
#
_entry.id   AF-A0A2N2SKM1-F1
#
_cell.length_a   1.000
_cell.length_b   1.000
_cell.length_c   1.000
_cell.angle_alpha   90.00
_cell.angle_beta   90.00
_cell.angle_gamma   90.00
#
_symmetry.space_group_name_H-M   'P 1'
#
loop_
_entity.id
_entity.type
_entity.pdbx_description
1 polymer ?
#
loop_
_entity_poly.entity_id
_entity_poly.type
_entity_poly.pdbx_seq_one_letter_code
_entity_poly.pdbx_strand_id
1 'polypeptide(L)'
;MKTTENQASAGSRRSTVRALVLATALVTLSAGCATTASNPQDPLEGYNRAMFSFNDRVDRALIKPAAQAYEAVLPSPVRTGVGNVFGNLGDPWIGLNNLLQGKVADALTDLMRFLVNSTFGFVGILDVASEMGLPKHDEDLGQTLGSWGVSEGVYVV
;
A
#
# COMPACT_ATOMS: atom_id res chain seq x y z
N MET A 1 -8.97 73.20 -42.82
CA MET A 1 -9.78 71.99 -43.07
C MET A 1 -8.84 70.82 -43.32
N LYS A 2 -9.10 69.68 -42.65
CA LYS A 2 -8.36 68.39 -42.60
C LYS A 2 -7.22 68.35 -41.55
N THR A 3 -7.35 67.74 -40.37
CA THR A 3 -7.59 66.32 -39.94
C THR A 3 -6.42 65.37 -40.20
N THR A 4 -5.50 65.25 -39.23
CA THR A 4 -4.54 64.13 -39.14
C THR A 4 -4.17 63.85 -37.68
N GLU A 5 -5.05 63.22 -36.90
CA GLU A 5 -4.67 62.75 -35.57
C GLU A 5 -5.56 61.59 -35.09
N ASN A 6 -5.66 60.49 -35.86
CA ASN A 6 -6.32 59.30 -35.31
C ASN A 6 -5.98 57.98 -36.03
N GLN A 7 -4.70 57.64 -36.18
CA GLN A 7 -4.32 56.36 -36.83
C GLN A 7 -3.28 55.52 -36.05
N ALA A 8 -2.66 56.02 -34.97
CA ALA A 8 -1.58 55.29 -34.28
C ALA A 8 -2.06 54.40 -33.10
N SER A 9 -3.19 54.69 -32.46
CA SER A 9 -3.62 54.00 -31.22
C SER A 9 -4.33 52.65 -31.46
N ALA A 10 -4.91 52.44 -32.63
CA ALA A 10 -5.71 51.25 -32.94
C ALA A 10 -4.86 49.99 -33.20
N GLY A 11 -3.61 50.13 -33.68
CA GLY A 11 -2.73 49.02 -34.01
C GLY A 11 -2.12 48.31 -32.78
N SER A 12 -1.72 49.10 -31.78
CA SER A 12 -1.10 48.59 -30.54
C SER A 12 -2.08 47.77 -29.70
N ARG A 13 -3.32 48.27 -29.48
CA ARG A 13 -4.36 47.54 -28.74
C ARG A 13 -4.73 46.20 -29.38
N ARG A 14 -4.72 46.10 -30.72
CA ARG A 14 -4.99 44.85 -31.45
C ARG A 14 -3.85 43.83 -31.30
N SER A 15 -2.60 44.29 -31.20
CA SER A 15 -1.42 43.45 -30.97
C SER A 15 -1.42 42.87 -29.54
N THR A 16 -1.70 43.69 -28.53
CA THR A 16 -1.71 43.25 -27.12
C THR A 16 -2.85 42.28 -26.83
N VAL A 17 -4.04 42.52 -27.39
CA VAL A 17 -5.19 41.59 -27.25
C VAL A 17 -4.92 40.25 -27.93
N ARG A 18 -4.29 40.25 -29.12
CA ARG A 18 -3.89 39.01 -29.80
C ARG A 18 -2.84 38.23 -29.01
N ALA A 19 -1.84 38.92 -28.45
CA ALA A 19 -0.83 38.29 -27.59
C ALA A 19 -1.44 37.69 -26.33
N LEU A 20 -2.41 38.38 -25.70
CA LEU A 20 -3.11 37.88 -24.51
C LEU A 20 -3.96 36.64 -24.82
N VAL A 21 -4.68 36.65 -25.95
CA VAL A 21 -5.50 35.51 -26.40
C VAL A 21 -4.64 34.29 -26.79
N LEU A 22 -3.48 34.52 -27.42
CA LEU A 22 -2.51 33.46 -27.72
C LEU A 22 -1.89 32.88 -26.45
N ALA A 23 -1.57 33.72 -25.45
CA ALA A 23 -1.01 33.27 -24.19
C ALA A 23 -2.03 32.46 -23.37
N THR A 24 -3.29 32.89 -23.29
CA THR A 24 -4.34 32.10 -22.62
C THR A 24 -4.66 30.81 -23.37
N ALA A 25 -4.65 30.81 -24.70
CA ALA A 25 -4.81 29.58 -25.49
C ALA A 25 -3.65 28.59 -25.27
N LEU A 26 -2.42 29.06 -25.09
CA LEU A 26 -1.26 28.20 -24.82
C LEU A 26 -1.31 27.58 -23.42
N VAL A 27 -1.82 28.33 -22.43
CA VAL A 27 -2.03 27.84 -21.06
C VAL A 27 -3.18 26.84 -20.98
N THR A 28 -4.25 27.03 -21.76
CA THR A 28 -5.36 26.05 -21.81
C THR A 28 -4.98 24.78 -22.58
N LEU A 29 -4.13 24.88 -23.62
CA LEU A 29 -3.62 23.70 -24.35
C LEU A 29 -2.68 22.84 -23.49
N SER A 30 -1.98 23.41 -22.51
CA SER A 30 -1.09 22.67 -21.61
C SER A 30 -1.81 21.97 -20.45
N ALA A 31 -3.08 22.31 -20.19
CA ALA A 31 -3.92 21.64 -19.20
C ALA A 31 -4.55 20.32 -19.72
N GLY A 32 -4.45 20.03 -21.02
CA GLY A 32 -5.08 18.87 -21.68
C GLY A 32 -4.29 17.57 -21.66
N CYS A 33 -3.04 17.55 -21.21
CA CYS A 33 -2.18 16.34 -21.17
C CYS A 33 -2.23 15.58 -19.82
N ALA A 34 -3.32 15.71 -19.06
CA ALA A 34 -3.61 14.84 -17.92
C ALA A 34 -4.54 13.69 -18.34
N THR A 35 -4.29 13.07 -19.50
CA THR A 35 -4.94 11.82 -19.85
C THR A 35 -4.33 10.74 -18.97
N THR A 36 -5.10 10.20 -18.03
CA THR A 36 -4.77 8.94 -17.35
C THR A 36 -4.75 7.85 -18.41
N ALA A 37 -3.62 7.69 -19.10
CA ALA A 37 -3.39 6.51 -19.91
C ALA A 37 -3.47 5.32 -18.94
N SER A 38 -4.45 4.45 -19.16
CA SER A 38 -4.60 3.20 -18.40
C SER A 38 -3.24 2.51 -18.37
N ASN A 39 -2.66 2.34 -17.18
CA ASN A 39 -1.44 1.55 -17.02
C ASN A 39 -1.76 0.10 -17.46
N PRO A 40 -1.15 -0.44 -18.54
CA PRO A 40 -1.46 -1.79 -18.99
C PRO A 40 -1.15 -2.87 -17.93
N GLN A 41 -0.22 -2.56 -17.01
CA GLN A 41 0.15 -3.40 -15.88
C GLN A 41 -0.82 -3.26 -14.69
N ASP A 42 -1.65 -2.21 -14.64
CA ASP A 42 -2.72 -2.02 -13.65
C ASP A 42 -4.04 -1.66 -14.35
N PRO A 43 -4.74 -2.64 -14.95
CA PRO A 43 -6.02 -2.42 -15.63
C PRO A 43 -7.11 -1.82 -14.72
N LEU A 44 -6.96 -1.92 -13.39
CA LEU A 44 -7.92 -1.42 -12.40
C LEU A 44 -7.43 -0.15 -11.71
N GLU A 45 -6.46 0.57 -12.28
CA GLU A 45 -5.84 1.76 -11.66
C GLU A 45 -6.87 2.78 -11.15
N GLY A 46 -7.93 3.06 -11.91
CA GLY A 46 -8.98 4.00 -11.50
C GLY A 46 -9.71 3.55 -10.23
N TYR A 47 -10.06 2.26 -10.15
CA TYR A 47 -10.65 1.67 -8.94
C TYR A 47 -9.64 1.67 -7.79
N ASN A 48 -8.42 1.22 -8.06
CA ASN A 48 -7.38 1.09 -7.05
C ASN A 48 -7.03 2.45 -6.42
N ARG A 49 -6.90 3.51 -7.22
CA ARG A 49 -6.66 4.87 -6.70
C ARG A 49 -7.83 5.41 -5.89
N ALA A 50 -9.06 5.13 -6.31
CA ALA A 50 -10.25 5.54 -5.57
C ALA A 50 -10.35 4.83 -4.22
N MET A 51 -10.14 3.51 -4.21
CA MET A 51 -10.19 2.70 -2.99
C MET A 51 -9.03 3.02 -2.05
N PHE A 52 -7.82 3.20 -2.58
CA PHE A 52 -6.67 3.69 -1.82
C PHE A 52 -6.96 5.03 -1.15
N SER A 53 -7.57 5.99 -1.88
CA SER A 53 -7.93 7.30 -1.30
C SER A 53 -8.97 7.19 -0.20
N PHE A 54 -9.90 6.23 -0.30
CA PHE A 54 -10.86 5.92 0.76
C PHE A 54 -10.14 5.32 1.98
N ASN A 55 -9.34 4.26 1.78
CA ASN A 55 -8.58 3.58 2.83
C ASN A 55 -7.65 4.56 3.56
N ASP A 56 -6.97 5.45 2.84
CA ASP A 56 -6.07 6.47 3.41
C ASP A 56 -6.83 7.48 4.30
N ARG A 57 -8.05 7.88 3.92
CA ARG A 57 -8.90 8.74 4.77
C ARG A 57 -9.35 8.00 6.03
N VAL A 58 -9.77 6.74 5.89
CA VAL A 58 -10.17 5.90 7.02
C VAL A 58 -8.99 5.67 7.97
N ASP A 59 -7.80 5.42 7.43
CA ASP A 59 -6.59 5.25 8.22
C ASP A 59 -6.29 6.50 9.06
N ARG A 60 -6.20 7.66 8.41
CA ARG A 60 -5.91 8.93 9.09
C ARG A 60 -6.97 9.33 10.11
N ALA A 61 -8.23 9.05 9.83
CA ALA A 61 -9.33 9.47 10.69
C ALA A 61 -9.61 8.51 11.86
N LEU A 62 -9.41 7.20 11.67
CA LEU A 62 -9.87 6.17 12.61
C LEU A 62 -8.75 5.19 13.00
N ILE A 63 -8.12 4.51 12.03
CA ILE A 63 -7.20 3.39 12.32
C ILE A 63 -5.92 3.88 12.98
N LYS A 64 -5.26 4.89 12.41
CA LYS A 64 -4.01 5.45 12.93
C LYS A 64 -4.19 6.07 14.32
N PRO A 65 -5.21 6.91 14.60
CA PRO A 65 -5.47 7.38 15.96
C PRO A 65 -5.72 6.24 16.96
N ALA A 66 -6.45 5.19 16.56
CA ALA A 66 -6.68 4.02 17.41
C ALA A 66 -5.38 3.25 17.70
N ALA A 67 -4.52 3.06 16.69
CA ALA A 67 -3.21 2.42 16.84
C ALA A 67 -2.28 3.23 17.76
N GLN A 68 -2.28 4.56 17.62
CA GLN A 68 -1.52 5.45 18.51
C GLN A 68 -2.04 5.41 19.94
N ALA A 69 -3.36 5.34 20.15
CA ALA A 69 -3.94 5.17 21.48
C ALA A 69 -3.55 3.81 22.10
N TYR A 70 -3.58 2.74 21.31
CA TYR A 70 -3.12 1.41 21.74
C TYR A 70 -1.64 1.45 22.19
N GLU A 71 -0.78 2.11 21.41
CA GLU A 71 0.63 2.31 21.76
C GLU A 71 0.83 3.18 23.01
N ALA A 72 0.04 4.24 23.17
CA ALA A 72 0.15 5.16 24.30
C ALA A 72 -0.35 4.55 25.62
N VAL A 73 -1.36 3.69 25.56
CA VAL A 73 -2.01 3.10 26.75
C VAL A 73 -1.32 1.81 27.19
N LEU A 74 -0.86 0.97 26.25
CA LEU A 74 -0.30 -0.33 26.58
C LEU A 74 1.24 -0.33 26.60
N PRO A 75 1.85 -0.84 27.68
CA PRO A 75 3.31 -0.92 27.78
C PRO A 75 3.86 -1.96 26.78
N SER A 76 5.12 -1.77 26.38
CA SER A 76 5.78 -2.62 25.36
C SER A 76 5.61 -4.13 25.58
N PRO A 77 5.77 -4.70 26.80
CA PRO A 77 5.65 -6.14 27.00
C PRO A 77 4.26 -6.69 26.66
N VAL A 78 3.20 -5.92 26.92
CA VAL A 78 1.83 -6.33 26.59
C VAL A 78 1.63 -6.32 25.08
N ARG A 79 2.12 -5.28 24.39
CA ARG A 79 2.04 -5.18 22.93
C ARG A 79 2.82 -6.30 22.23
N THR A 80 4.03 -6.58 22.71
CA THR A 80 4.83 -7.71 22.25
C THR A 80 4.11 -9.04 22.48
N GLY A 81 3.55 -9.26 23.68
CA GLY A 81 2.80 -10.48 23.99
C GLY A 81 1.60 -10.69 23.06
N VAL A 82 0.84 -9.63 22.78
CA VAL A 82 -0.27 -9.69 21.81
C VAL A 82 0.23 -10.06 20.41
N GLY A 83 1.31 -9.41 19.94
CA GLY A 83 1.95 -9.74 18.67
C GLY A 83 2.41 -11.20 18.59
N ASN A 84 3.02 -11.70 19.67
CA ASN A 84 3.48 -13.08 19.74
C ASN A 84 2.32 -14.08 19.70
N VAL A 85 1.21 -13.80 20.39
CA VAL A 85 0.02 -14.67 20.35
C VAL A 85 -0.52 -14.79 18.93
N PHE A 86 -0.68 -13.68 18.21
CA PHE A 86 -1.11 -13.71 16.81
C PHE A 86 -0.07 -14.40 15.90
N GLY A 87 1.22 -14.15 16.15
CA GLY A 87 2.31 -14.82 15.44
C GLY A 87 2.29 -16.34 15.64
N ASN A 88 2.03 -16.81 16.86
CA ASN A 88 1.91 -18.22 17.22
C ASN A 88 0.67 -18.86 16.56
N LEU A 89 -0.48 -18.18 16.53
CA LEU A 89 -1.66 -18.67 15.81
C LEU A 89 -1.44 -18.76 14.30
N GLY A 90 -0.54 -17.94 13.74
CA GLY A 90 -0.13 -18.00 12.34
C GLY A 90 0.85 -19.13 12.01
N ASP A 91 1.67 -19.58 12.97
CA ASP A 91 2.71 -20.59 12.73
C ASP A 91 2.19 -21.91 12.13
N PRO A 92 1.03 -22.48 12.54
CA PRO A 92 0.45 -23.64 11.88
C PRO A 92 0.07 -23.41 10.41
N TRP A 93 -0.41 -22.21 10.08
CA TRP A 93 -0.79 -21.84 8.72
C TRP A 93 0.44 -21.67 7.83
N ILE A 94 1.49 -21.04 8.36
CA ILE A 94 2.80 -20.93 7.71
C ILE A 94 3.37 -22.33 7.49
N GLY A 95 3.35 -23.19 8.51
CA GLY A 95 3.84 -24.57 8.42
C GLY A 95 3.09 -25.40 7.37
N LEU A 96 1.76 -25.22 7.25
CA LEU A 96 0.97 -25.85 6.19
C LEU A 96 1.41 -25.38 4.80
N ASN A 97 1.62 -24.08 4.61
CA ASN A 97 2.08 -23.54 3.32
C ASN A 97 3.49 -24.00 2.98
N ASN A 98 4.41 -24.02 3.95
CA ASN A 98 5.74 -24.63 3.79
C ASN A 98 5.64 -26.08 3.31
N LEU A 99 4.75 -26.87 3.91
CA LEU A 99 4.54 -28.26 3.52
C LEU A 99 4.01 -28.38 2.08
N LEU A 100 3.03 -27.56 1.70
CA LEU A 100 2.46 -27.53 0.34
C LEU A 100 3.49 -27.12 -0.72
N GLN A 101 4.47 -26.30 -0.33
CA GLN A 101 5.62 -25.92 -1.17
C GLN A 101 6.75 -26.96 -1.18
N GLY A 102 6.63 -28.04 -0.41
CA GLY A 102 7.66 -29.09 -0.30
C GLY A 102 8.81 -28.77 0.67
N LYS A 103 8.72 -27.67 1.43
CA LYS A 103 9.68 -27.24 2.44
C LYS A 103 9.44 -27.95 3.77
N VAL A 104 9.69 -29.27 3.81
CA VAL A 104 9.33 -30.12 4.97
C VAL A 104 10.05 -29.70 6.26
N ALA A 105 11.33 -29.33 6.18
CA ALA A 105 12.10 -28.91 7.36
C ALA A 105 11.52 -27.62 7.98
N ASP A 106 11.14 -26.66 7.13
CA ASP A 106 10.58 -25.38 7.55
C ASP A 106 9.18 -25.59 8.14
N ALA A 107 8.36 -26.44 7.50
CA ALA A 107 7.04 -26.82 8.01
C ALA A 107 7.09 -27.42 9.42
N LEU A 108 8.03 -28.34 9.66
CA LEU A 108 8.24 -28.93 10.97
C LEU A 108 8.76 -27.89 11.97
N THR A 109 9.61 -26.96 11.53
CA THR A 109 10.11 -25.88 12.37
C THR A 109 8.98 -24.99 12.85
N ASP A 110 8.10 -24.51 11.97
CA ASP A 110 6.96 -23.66 12.36
C ASP A 110 5.95 -24.41 13.22
N LEU A 111 5.70 -25.69 12.95
CA LEU A 111 4.88 -26.53 13.83
C LEU A 111 5.50 -26.65 15.23
N MET A 112 6.82 -26.85 15.31
CA MET A 112 7.54 -26.89 16.59
C MET A 112 7.49 -25.54 17.31
N ARG A 113 7.60 -24.42 16.58
CA ARG A 113 7.42 -23.08 17.15
C ARG A 113 6.04 -22.95 17.79
N PHE A 114 4.98 -23.34 17.07
CA PHE A 114 3.62 -23.35 17.61
C PHE A 114 3.50 -24.18 18.89
N LEU A 115 4.02 -25.41 18.88
CA LEU A 115 3.94 -26.31 20.03
C LEU A 115 4.70 -25.76 21.23
N VAL A 116 5.94 -25.30 21.03
CA VAL A 116 6.79 -24.75 22.09
C VAL A 116 6.19 -23.48 22.69
N ASN A 117 5.80 -22.53 21.85
CA ASN A 117 5.23 -21.26 22.29
C ASN A 117 3.85 -21.46 22.94
N SER A 118 3.05 -22.41 22.46
CA SER A 118 1.75 -22.71 23.07
C SER A 118 1.88 -23.39 24.44
N THR A 119 2.87 -24.27 24.62
CA THR A 119 3.05 -25.06 25.85
C THR A 119 3.93 -24.35 26.89
N PHE A 120 5.11 -23.88 26.49
CA PHE A 120 6.10 -23.24 27.36
C PHE A 120 6.03 -21.71 27.31
N GLY A 121 5.49 -21.15 26.23
CA GLY A 121 5.34 -19.70 26.04
C GLY A 121 4.01 -19.12 26.52
N PHE A 122 3.24 -19.83 27.36
CA PHE A 122 1.91 -19.42 27.82
C PHE A 122 0.95 -19.09 26.66
N VAL A 123 0.64 -20.07 25.81
CA VAL A 123 -0.25 -19.89 24.64
C VAL A 123 0.31 -18.86 23.63
N GLY A 124 1.63 -18.75 23.56
CA GLY A 124 2.33 -17.84 22.65
C GLY A 124 2.49 -16.41 23.14
N ILE A 125 2.24 -16.09 24.41
CA ILE A 125 2.59 -14.77 24.98
C ILE A 125 4.11 -14.56 24.95
N LEU A 126 4.88 -15.60 25.25
CA LEU A 126 6.35 -15.60 25.20
C LEU A 126 6.82 -16.40 23.98
N ASP A 127 7.77 -15.85 23.22
CA ASP A 127 8.38 -16.50 22.07
C ASP A 127 9.60 -17.34 22.48
N VAL A 128 9.34 -18.41 23.24
CA VAL A 128 10.36 -19.36 23.73
C VAL A 128 11.06 -20.07 22.57
N ALA A 129 10.34 -20.32 21.47
CA ALA A 129 10.87 -20.99 20.30
C ALA A 129 12.02 -20.22 19.64
N SER A 130 11.93 -18.89 19.58
CA SER A 130 13.03 -18.05 19.09
C SER A 130 14.26 -18.08 19.99
N GLU A 131 14.09 -18.09 21.31
CA GLU A 131 15.20 -18.26 22.28
C GLU A 131 15.87 -19.64 22.15
N MET A 132 15.13 -20.65 21.68
CA MET A 132 15.67 -21.97 21.34
C MET A 132 16.36 -22.03 19.97
N GLY A 133 16.37 -20.93 19.21
CA GLY A 133 16.99 -20.84 17.90
C GLY A 133 16.14 -21.44 16.77
N LEU A 134 14.84 -21.62 16.95
CA LEU A 134 13.94 -22.05 15.87
C LEU A 134 13.63 -20.84 14.97
N PRO A 135 14.05 -20.81 13.70
CA PRO A 135 13.75 -19.69 12.81
C PRO A 135 12.25 -19.61 12.50
N LYS A 136 11.71 -18.39 12.43
CA LYS A 136 10.33 -18.13 11.98
C LYS A 136 10.33 -17.92 10.47
N HIS A 137 9.37 -18.54 9.76
CA HIS A 137 9.15 -18.32 8.34
C HIS A 137 7.94 -17.42 8.10
N ASP A 138 7.77 -16.98 6.85
CA ASP A 138 6.65 -16.13 6.42
C ASP A 138 6.12 -16.65 5.08
N GLU A 139 5.18 -17.59 5.16
CA GLU A 139 4.60 -18.28 4.01
C GLU A 139 3.09 -18.17 4.05
N ASP A 140 2.52 -17.87 2.89
CA ASP A 140 1.09 -17.76 2.69
C ASP A 140 0.63 -18.56 1.47
N LEU A 141 -0.69 -18.58 1.27
CA LEU A 141 -1.28 -19.32 0.16
C LEU A 141 -0.91 -18.73 -1.21
N GLY A 142 -0.68 -17.41 -1.29
CA GLY A 142 -0.25 -16.76 -2.52
C GLY A 142 1.12 -17.26 -2.96
N GLN A 143 2.06 -17.35 -2.03
CA GLN A 143 3.40 -17.93 -2.28
C GLN A 143 3.31 -19.41 -2.67
N THR A 144 2.46 -20.19 -2.00
CA THR A 144 2.21 -21.60 -2.34
C THR A 144 1.65 -21.78 -3.75
N LEU A 145 0.66 -20.97 -4.14
CA LEU A 145 0.10 -21.01 -5.48
C LEU A 145 1.15 -20.56 -6.52
N GLY A 146 1.96 -19.56 -6.19
CA GLY A 146 3.09 -19.11 -6.99
C GLY A 146 4.12 -20.23 -7.23
N SER A 147 4.44 -21.02 -6.21
CA SER A 147 5.36 -22.17 -6.35
C SER A 147 4.80 -23.27 -7.25
N TRP A 148 3.47 -23.33 -7.42
CA TRP A 148 2.80 -24.25 -8.36
C TRP A 148 2.57 -23.63 -9.75
N GLY A 149 3.05 -22.41 -9.99
CA GLY A 149 3.00 -21.75 -11.29
C GLY A 149 1.74 -20.92 -11.54
N VAL A 150 0.95 -20.62 -10.51
CA VAL A 150 -0.17 -19.68 -10.62
C VAL A 150 0.38 -18.24 -10.64
N SER A 151 -0.07 -17.43 -11.59
CA SER A 151 0.33 -16.01 -11.69
C SER A 151 -0.45 -15.12 -10.74
N GLU A 152 0.14 -13.97 -10.37
CA GLU A 152 -0.35 -13.03 -9.33
C GLU A 152 -1.65 -12.27 -9.69
N GLY A 153 -2.25 -12.54 -10.85
CA GLY A 153 -3.52 -11.93 -11.26
C GLY A 153 -3.44 -10.41 -11.45
N VAL A 154 -4.61 -9.75 -11.38
CA VAL A 154 -4.71 -8.28 -11.45
C VAL A 154 -4.58 -7.71 -10.04
N TYR A 155 -3.80 -6.63 -9.90
CA TYR A 155 -3.65 -5.93 -8.63
C TYR A 155 -4.96 -5.29 -8.17
N VAL A 156 -5.27 -5.44 -6.88
CA VAL A 156 -6.45 -4.88 -6.22
C VAL A 156 -6.06 -4.36 -4.84
N VAL A 157 -6.68 -3.25 -4.43
CA VAL A 157 -6.54 -2.61 -3.11
C VAL A 157 -7.89 -2.36 -2.45
#